data_AF-A0A7H1KPA8-F1
#
_entry.id   AF-A0A7H1KPA8-F1
#
_cell.length_a   1.000
_cell.length_b   1.000
_cell.length_c   1.000
_cell.angle_alpha   90.00
_cell.angle_beta   90.00
_cell.angle_gamma   90.00
#
_symmetry.space_group_name_H-M   'P 1'
#
loop_
_entity.id
_entity.type
_entity.pdbx_description
1 polymer ?
#
loop_
_entity_poly.entity_id
_entity_poly.type
_entity_poly.pdbx_seq_one_letter_code
_entity_poly.pdbx_strand_id
1 'polypeptide(L)'
;MNMKHINVVPCIGLFLLFAFIVSVTNAGASVTDLKVNPSVVVQGETLSISGKATPNEEVSLKSSFVISLPVSEGKYSEEFNGIHFPAGKKTFSVRAENIKDIRVSLGPILFLGTFEYPLDEPRKATNGIATISISLPVKGIDVAGKKNVRVYGAALEDASSVILTTDMAIKVTADKKGDFKLDLDTGGVPLGEFSIAAGGKEKNVQIARTKPEPTPTPRPSRDRDEEPVISPTPTITPAIAPTPSSSQKSSIGPTSSPSQKQTQTPEPTPGQKQTPTPESTPDQKQTATPEPSPSPSQRQIPGFGAFFASAGLLIVAYLVLALRRK
;
A
#
# COMPACT_ATOMS: atom_id res chain seq x y z
N MET A 1 -18.58 16.92 39.26
CA MET A 1 -18.91 17.30 37.88
C MET A 1 -17.91 18.36 37.44
N ASN A 2 -17.02 18.04 36.51
CA ASN A 2 -16.17 18.98 35.76
C ASN A 2 -15.57 18.21 34.59
N MET A 3 -16.34 18.09 33.51
CA MET A 3 -15.87 17.50 32.25
C MET A 3 -15.00 18.55 31.56
N LYS A 4 -13.70 18.28 31.47
CA LYS A 4 -12.81 19.04 30.58
C LYS A 4 -13.11 18.59 29.16
N HIS A 5 -13.60 19.53 28.35
CA HIS A 5 -13.73 19.39 26.90
C HIS A 5 -12.36 19.03 26.30
N ILE A 6 -12.22 17.81 25.79
CA ILE A 6 -11.10 17.44 24.92
C ILE A 6 -11.50 17.89 23.52
N ASN A 7 -10.85 18.96 23.06
CA ASN A 7 -10.99 19.45 21.69
C ASN A 7 -10.36 18.43 20.74
N VAL A 8 -11.21 17.72 19.99
CA VAL A 8 -10.80 16.99 18.79
C VAL A 8 -10.47 18.05 17.74
N VAL A 9 -9.18 18.31 17.53
CA VAL A 9 -8.72 19.13 16.40
C VAL A 9 -8.75 18.23 15.17
N PRO A 10 -9.60 18.50 14.17
CA PRO A 10 -9.55 17.78 12.92
C PRO A 10 -8.37 18.36 12.13
N CYS A 11 -7.23 17.67 12.13
CA CYS A 11 -6.12 17.97 11.22
C CYS A 11 -6.53 17.59 9.79
N ILE A 12 -7.35 18.45 9.19
CA ILE A 12 -7.64 18.49 7.76
C ILE A 12 -6.50 19.31 7.12
N GLY A 13 -5.80 18.70 6.17
CA GLY A 13 -5.09 19.45 5.14
C GLY A 13 -3.57 19.37 5.18
N LEU A 14 -3.02 18.23 4.78
CA LEU A 14 -1.89 18.21 3.85
C LEU A 14 -1.86 16.87 3.10
N PHE A 15 -2.61 16.80 2.01
CA PHE A 15 -2.43 15.75 0.99
C PHE A 15 -1.09 16.05 0.28
N LEU A 16 0.02 15.63 0.90
CA LEU A 16 1.28 15.51 0.18
C LEU A 16 1.11 14.36 -0.81
N LEU A 17 1.00 14.75 -2.09
CA LEU A 17 1.22 13.87 -3.23
C LEU A 17 2.68 13.39 -3.17
N PHE A 18 2.97 12.41 -2.32
CA PHE A 18 4.22 11.68 -2.36
C PHE A 18 4.20 10.86 -3.65
N ALA A 19 4.86 11.39 -4.69
CA ALA A 19 5.31 10.59 -5.80
C ALA A 19 6.30 9.56 -5.24
N PHE A 20 5.77 8.40 -4.87
CA PHE A 20 6.52 7.26 -4.38
C PHE A 20 7.30 6.72 -5.59
N ILE A 21 8.51 7.24 -5.82
CA ILE A 21 9.46 6.65 -6.76
C ILE A 21 10.00 5.38 -6.10
N VAL A 22 9.18 4.33 -6.05
CA VAL A 22 9.71 2.99 -5.92
C VAL A 22 10.19 2.64 -7.31
N SER A 23 11.50 2.62 -7.49
CA SER A 23 12.14 1.90 -8.58
C SER A 23 11.80 0.43 -8.40
N VAL A 24 10.61 0.02 -8.84
CA VAL A 24 10.25 -1.38 -8.97
C VAL A 24 11.12 -1.87 -10.12
N THR A 25 12.18 -2.60 -9.79
CA THR A 25 12.83 -3.48 -10.76
C THR A 25 11.79 -4.54 -11.15
N ASN A 26 10.94 -4.19 -12.11
CA ASN A 26 9.95 -5.08 -12.69
C ASN A 26 10.72 -6.10 -13.53
N ALA A 27 11.19 -7.16 -12.89
CA ALA A 27 11.15 -8.49 -13.50
C ALA A 27 9.66 -8.87 -13.61
N GLY A 28 8.94 -8.15 -14.47
CA GLY A 28 7.49 -8.09 -14.48
C GLY A 28 6.95 -9.29 -15.22
N ALA A 29 6.18 -10.12 -14.52
CA ALA A 29 5.23 -11.02 -15.15
C ALA A 29 4.43 -10.27 -16.23
N SER A 30 4.06 -10.96 -17.32
CA SER A 30 3.37 -10.39 -18.50
C SER A 30 1.90 -10.09 -18.19
N VAL A 31 1.63 -9.25 -17.19
CA VAL A 31 0.28 -8.84 -16.83
C VAL A 31 -0.23 -7.86 -17.88
N THR A 32 -1.28 -8.23 -18.60
CA THR A 32 -1.90 -7.42 -19.66
C THR A 32 -3.14 -6.67 -19.18
N ASP A 33 -3.81 -7.16 -18.15
CA ASP A 33 -4.98 -6.52 -17.53
C ASP A 33 -4.94 -6.63 -16.00
N LEU A 34 -5.44 -5.61 -15.30
CA LEU A 34 -5.61 -5.57 -13.84
C LEU A 34 -6.89 -4.80 -13.49
N LYS A 35 -7.79 -5.48 -12.77
CA LYS A 35 -9.09 -5.00 -12.34
C LYS A 35 -9.26 -5.20 -10.84
N VAL A 36 -9.87 -4.21 -10.20
CA VAL A 36 -10.23 -4.24 -8.78
C VAL A 36 -11.71 -3.86 -8.70
N ASN A 37 -12.52 -4.71 -8.06
CA ASN A 37 -13.97 -4.52 -7.99
C ASN A 37 -14.52 -4.93 -6.60
N PRO A 38 -15.30 -4.05 -5.94
CA PRO A 38 -15.59 -2.67 -6.31
C PRO A 38 -14.39 -1.73 -6.07
N SER A 39 -14.44 -0.50 -6.61
CA SER A 39 -13.42 0.53 -6.34
C SER A 39 -13.61 1.20 -4.97
N VAL A 40 -14.82 1.12 -4.40
CA VAL A 40 -15.12 1.47 -3.01
C VAL A 40 -15.83 0.28 -2.39
N VAL A 41 -15.24 -0.31 -1.36
CA VAL A 41 -15.73 -1.51 -0.67
C VAL A 41 -16.03 -1.17 0.79
N VAL A 42 -17.16 -1.65 1.31
CA VAL A 42 -17.47 -1.49 2.73
C VAL A 42 -16.66 -2.52 3.52
N GLN A 43 -16.02 -2.10 4.62
CA GLN A 43 -15.23 -3.01 5.47
C GLN A 43 -16.07 -4.23 5.89
N GLY A 44 -15.53 -5.43 5.65
CA GLY A 44 -16.21 -6.71 5.88
C GLY A 44 -16.89 -7.28 4.64
N GLU A 45 -16.99 -6.53 3.54
CA GLU A 45 -17.39 -7.06 2.23
C GLU A 45 -16.20 -7.65 1.47
N THR A 46 -16.49 -8.30 0.35
CA THR A 46 -15.49 -8.94 -0.52
C THR A 46 -14.96 -7.96 -1.57
N LEU A 47 -13.64 -7.86 -1.66
CA LEU A 47 -12.92 -7.20 -2.73
C LEU A 47 -12.37 -8.24 -3.71
N SER A 48 -12.66 -8.11 -5.00
CA SER A 48 -12.14 -8.98 -6.05
C SER A 48 -11.02 -8.28 -6.83
N ILE A 49 -9.83 -8.86 -6.84
CA ILE A 49 -8.69 -8.48 -7.70
C ILE A 49 -8.58 -9.51 -8.82
N SER A 50 -8.57 -9.09 -10.08
CA SER A 50 -8.53 -10.00 -11.23
C SER A 50 -7.77 -9.41 -12.41
N GLY A 51 -7.41 -10.23 -13.38
CA GLY A 51 -6.72 -9.74 -14.57
C GLY A 51 -6.27 -10.85 -15.52
N LYS A 52 -5.39 -10.47 -16.44
CA LYS A 52 -4.84 -11.34 -17.48
C LYS A 52 -3.31 -11.35 -17.43
N ALA A 53 -2.71 -12.52 -17.56
CA ALA A 53 -1.27 -12.75 -17.65
C ALA A 53 -0.95 -13.87 -18.64
N THR A 54 0.33 -14.26 -18.78
CA THR A 54 0.67 -15.46 -19.57
C THR A 54 0.06 -16.70 -18.90
N PRO A 55 -0.47 -17.68 -19.67
CA PRO A 55 -1.03 -18.89 -19.10
C PRO A 55 -0.09 -19.62 -18.13
N ASN A 56 -0.60 -20.02 -16.97
CA ASN A 56 0.15 -20.68 -15.88
C ASN A 56 1.28 -19.84 -15.26
N GLU A 57 1.34 -18.55 -15.54
CA GLU A 57 2.34 -17.64 -14.97
C GLU A 57 2.02 -17.32 -13.49
N GLU A 58 3.06 -17.25 -12.65
CA GLU A 58 2.94 -16.69 -11.31
C GLU A 58 2.95 -15.16 -11.36
N VAL A 59 1.84 -14.53 -10.99
CA VAL A 59 1.67 -13.09 -10.87
C VAL A 59 1.86 -12.66 -9.41
N SER A 60 2.74 -11.69 -9.18
CA SER A 60 2.92 -11.07 -7.86
C SER A 60 1.96 -9.88 -7.74
N LEU A 61 0.90 -10.05 -6.93
CA LEU A 61 0.00 -8.97 -6.53
C LEU A 61 0.60 -8.25 -5.32
N LYS A 62 0.68 -6.92 -5.39
CA LYS A 62 1.19 -6.07 -4.32
C LYS A 62 0.09 -5.12 -3.85
N SER A 63 0.05 -4.83 -2.56
CA SER A 63 -0.79 -3.78 -1.99
C SER A 63 0.02 -2.88 -1.07
N SER A 64 -0.28 -1.58 -1.04
CA SER A 64 0.34 -0.62 -0.14
C SER A 64 -0.70 0.28 0.51
N PHE A 65 -0.52 0.59 1.80
CA PHE A 65 -1.32 1.58 2.53
C PHE A 65 -0.46 2.38 3.51
N VAL A 66 -0.90 3.60 3.80
CA VAL A 66 -0.21 4.52 4.74
C VAL A 66 -1.19 4.98 5.82
N ILE A 67 -0.76 4.95 7.08
CA ILE A 67 -1.52 5.45 8.23
C ILE A 67 -0.61 6.25 9.17
N SER A 68 -1.17 7.28 9.80
CA SER A 68 -0.52 8.03 10.87
C SER A 68 -1.07 7.59 12.23
N LEU A 69 -0.20 7.12 13.11
CA LEU A 69 -0.56 6.68 14.46
C LEU A 69 -0.21 7.75 15.48
N PRO A 70 -1.10 8.06 16.44
CA PRO A 70 -0.78 8.98 17.51
C PRO A 70 0.26 8.39 18.47
N VAL A 71 1.10 9.24 19.04
CA VAL A 71 2.04 8.88 20.10
C VAL A 71 1.46 9.28 21.45
N SER A 72 1.51 8.37 22.41
CA SER A 72 1.12 8.60 23.80
C SER A 72 2.19 8.03 24.72
N GLU A 73 2.65 8.83 25.70
CA GLU A 73 3.69 8.42 26.65
C GLU A 73 4.97 7.88 25.98
N GLY A 74 5.35 8.49 24.86
CA GLY A 74 6.54 8.09 24.07
C GLY A 74 6.40 6.75 23.34
N LYS A 75 5.18 6.20 23.22
CA LYS A 75 4.88 4.94 22.55
C LYS A 75 3.80 5.11 21.50
N TYR A 76 3.79 4.19 20.54
CA TYR A 76 2.74 4.06 19.55
C TYR A 76 2.30 2.60 19.46
N SER A 77 1.02 2.38 19.15
CA SER A 77 0.45 1.05 19.02
C SER A 77 -0.85 1.13 18.24
N GLU A 78 -1.02 0.25 17.25
CA GLU A 78 -2.29 0.03 16.56
C GLU A 78 -2.54 -1.46 16.45
N GLU A 79 -3.79 -1.89 16.71
CA GLU A 79 -4.21 -3.29 16.59
C GLU A 79 -5.36 -3.42 15.60
N PHE A 80 -5.11 -4.17 14.54
CA PHE A 80 -6.07 -4.50 13.51
C PHE A 80 -6.65 -5.89 13.78
N ASN A 81 -7.89 -5.93 14.23
CA ASN A 81 -8.54 -7.16 14.67
C ASN A 81 -9.26 -7.87 13.52
N GLY A 82 -9.04 -9.18 13.40
CA GLY A 82 -9.81 -10.03 12.49
C GLY A 82 -9.50 -9.88 11.00
N ILE A 83 -8.32 -9.37 10.63
CA ILE A 83 -7.85 -9.35 9.23
C ILE A 83 -7.84 -10.78 8.67
N HIS A 84 -8.45 -10.98 7.52
CA HIS A 84 -8.40 -12.26 6.82
C HIS A 84 -7.14 -12.38 5.95
N PHE A 85 -6.15 -13.12 6.40
CA PHE A 85 -4.95 -13.39 5.59
C PHE A 85 -5.24 -14.46 4.54
N PRO A 86 -5.04 -14.17 3.23
CA PRO A 86 -5.23 -15.16 2.18
C PRO A 86 -4.21 -16.31 2.31
N ALA A 87 -4.61 -17.50 1.89
CA ALA A 87 -3.72 -18.66 1.82
C ALA A 87 -2.61 -18.45 0.77
N GLY A 88 -1.50 -19.16 0.93
CA GLY A 88 -0.39 -19.13 -0.02
C GLY A 88 0.80 -18.27 0.41
N LYS A 89 1.86 -18.30 -0.42
CA LYS A 89 3.11 -17.60 -0.16
C LYS A 89 2.92 -16.11 -0.31
N LYS A 90 3.28 -15.37 0.74
CA LYS A 90 3.08 -13.93 0.83
C LYS A 90 4.19 -13.27 1.61
N THR A 91 4.42 -12.00 1.35
CA THR A 91 5.33 -11.16 2.13
C THR A 91 4.55 -10.02 2.73
N PHE A 92 4.84 -9.71 3.99
CA PHE A 92 4.28 -8.59 4.72
C PHE A 92 5.42 -7.72 5.22
N SER A 93 5.37 -6.43 4.90
CA SER A 93 6.39 -5.45 5.24
C SER A 93 5.76 -4.24 5.89
N VAL A 94 6.38 -3.73 6.95
CA VAL A 94 5.97 -2.51 7.64
C VAL A 94 7.19 -1.64 7.81
N ARG A 95 7.12 -0.44 7.24
CA ARG A 95 8.08 0.64 7.46
C ARG A 95 7.46 1.69 8.37
N ALA A 96 8.18 2.08 9.41
CA ALA A 96 7.75 3.09 10.35
C ALA A 96 8.76 4.25 10.38
N GLU A 97 8.25 5.47 10.54
CA GLU A 97 9.02 6.71 10.66
C GLU A 97 8.70 7.42 11.99
N ASN A 98 9.64 8.23 12.49
CA ASN A 98 9.60 8.90 13.80
C ASN A 98 9.64 7.95 15.01
N ILE A 99 10.39 6.85 14.89
CA ILE A 99 10.43 5.80 15.91
C ILE A 99 11.84 5.54 16.47
N LYS A 100 11.90 5.02 17.70
CA LYS A 100 13.09 4.42 18.30
C LYS A 100 13.19 2.93 17.93
N ASP A 101 12.05 2.22 17.94
CA ASP A 101 11.97 0.83 17.54
C ASP A 101 10.56 0.41 17.10
N ILE A 102 10.48 -0.75 16.45
CA ILE A 102 9.23 -1.35 15.96
C ILE A 102 9.17 -2.85 16.27
N ARG A 103 7.96 -3.31 16.57
CA ARG A 103 7.59 -4.72 16.70
C ARG A 103 6.22 -4.98 16.09
N VAL A 104 6.05 -6.18 15.56
CA VAL A 104 4.78 -6.68 15.02
C VAL A 104 4.37 -7.90 15.81
N SER A 105 3.10 -8.01 16.17
CA SER A 105 2.52 -9.27 16.67
C SER A 105 1.38 -9.74 15.78
N LEU A 106 1.26 -11.04 15.61
CA LEU A 106 0.33 -11.69 14.70
C LEU A 106 -0.28 -12.92 15.39
N GLY A 107 -1.59 -13.00 15.50
CA GLY A 107 -2.27 -14.14 16.13
C GLY A 107 -3.75 -14.15 15.81
N PRO A 108 -4.53 -15.19 16.14
CA PRO A 108 -4.06 -16.44 16.70
C PRO A 108 -3.41 -17.33 15.64
N ILE A 109 -2.27 -17.93 15.97
CA ILE A 109 -1.62 -19.00 15.23
C ILE A 109 -1.92 -20.30 15.96
N LEU A 110 -2.36 -21.32 15.21
CA LEU A 110 -2.75 -22.62 15.75
C LEU A 110 -1.58 -23.20 16.59
N PHE A 111 -1.89 -23.62 17.82
CA PHE A 111 -0.95 -24.15 18.82
C PHE A 111 0.13 -23.18 19.39
N LEU A 112 0.34 -21.99 18.80
CA LEU A 112 1.34 -21.02 19.28
C LEU A 112 0.75 -19.76 19.95
N GLY A 113 -0.55 -19.50 19.78
CA GLY A 113 -1.14 -18.26 20.29
C GLY A 113 -0.73 -17.06 19.44
N THR A 114 0.00 -16.10 20.00
CA THR A 114 0.46 -14.90 19.28
C THR A 114 1.94 -15.02 18.93
N PHE A 115 2.29 -14.71 17.69
CA PHE A 115 3.64 -14.68 17.17
C PHE A 115 4.15 -13.23 17.14
N GLU A 116 5.32 -12.99 17.73
CA GLU A 116 5.99 -11.68 17.69
C GLU A 116 7.14 -11.67 16.69
N TYR A 117 7.33 -10.53 16.03
CA TYR A 117 8.42 -10.32 15.08
C TYR A 117 9.02 -8.90 15.22
N PRO A 118 10.36 -8.76 15.30
CA PRO A 118 11.33 -9.85 15.45
C PRO A 118 11.11 -10.66 16.74
N LEU A 119 11.52 -11.94 16.71
CA LEU A 119 11.28 -12.90 17.79
C LEU A 119 12.00 -12.54 19.09
N ASP A 120 13.19 -11.96 18.96
CA ASP A 120 14.02 -11.57 20.09
C ASP A 120 13.64 -10.15 20.53
N GLU A 121 14.42 -9.15 20.11
CA GLU A 121 14.22 -7.76 20.49
C GLU A 121 13.47 -6.95 19.42
N PRO A 122 12.78 -5.85 19.82
CA PRO A 122 12.24 -4.88 18.88
C PRO A 122 13.30 -4.42 17.89
N ARG A 123 12.91 -4.26 16.62
CA ARG A 123 13.81 -3.76 15.58
C ARG A 123 14.13 -2.29 15.85
N LYS A 124 15.37 -1.98 16.18
CA LYS A 124 15.83 -0.60 16.36
C LYS A 124 15.81 0.18 15.05
N ALA A 125 15.38 1.43 15.14
CA ALA A 125 15.38 2.37 14.04
C ALA A 125 16.78 2.95 13.77
N THR A 126 17.04 3.28 12.52
CA THR A 126 18.20 4.08 12.10
C THR A 126 17.67 5.39 11.56
N ASN A 127 18.10 6.51 12.12
CA ASN A 127 17.61 7.86 11.78
C ASN A 127 16.07 7.98 11.87
N GLY A 128 15.47 7.40 12.91
CA GLY A 128 14.02 7.45 13.11
C GLY A 128 13.20 6.51 12.23
N ILE A 129 13.84 5.70 11.38
CA ILE A 129 13.18 4.81 10.43
C ILE A 129 13.57 3.35 10.69
N ALA A 130 12.59 2.45 10.71
CA ALA A 130 12.84 1.01 10.64
C ALA A 130 11.82 0.30 9.75
N THR A 131 12.27 -0.78 9.13
CA THR A 131 11.43 -1.67 8.32
C THR A 131 11.53 -3.10 8.83
N ILE A 132 10.38 -3.72 9.04
CA ILE A 132 10.22 -5.15 9.27
C ILE A 132 9.68 -5.77 7.99
N SER A 133 10.23 -6.91 7.54
CA SER A 133 9.69 -7.67 6.42
C SER A 133 9.66 -9.17 6.79
N ILE A 134 8.50 -9.80 6.55
CA ILE A 134 8.18 -11.17 6.94
C ILE A 134 7.71 -11.92 5.70
N SER A 135 8.42 -12.99 5.34
CA SER A 135 7.97 -13.94 4.32
C SER A 135 7.20 -15.09 4.96
N LEU A 136 5.95 -15.28 4.58
CA LEU A 136 5.04 -16.31 5.08
C LEU A 136 4.87 -17.42 4.02
N PRO A 137 4.86 -18.70 4.43
CA PRO A 137 4.95 -19.22 5.80
C PRO A 137 6.37 -19.08 6.42
N VAL A 138 6.44 -18.74 7.71
CA VAL A 138 7.71 -18.68 8.47
C VAL A 138 7.94 -20.04 9.14
N LYS A 139 9.09 -20.69 8.89
CA LYS A 139 9.46 -21.99 9.50
C LYS A 139 8.36 -23.07 9.38
N GLY A 140 7.64 -23.09 8.25
CA GLY A 140 6.56 -24.04 7.99
C GLY A 140 5.20 -23.66 8.59
N ILE A 141 5.10 -22.53 9.30
CA ILE A 141 3.85 -22.01 9.85
C ILE A 141 3.20 -21.11 8.81
N ASP A 142 2.10 -21.58 8.20
CA ASP A 142 1.25 -20.73 7.36
C ASP A 142 0.31 -19.89 8.23
N VAL A 143 0.23 -18.62 7.88
CA VAL A 143 -0.66 -17.66 8.50
C VAL A 143 -1.75 -17.35 7.49
N ALA A 144 -2.77 -18.18 7.49
CA ALA A 144 -4.00 -17.99 6.73
C ALA A 144 -5.20 -17.84 7.69
N GLY A 145 -6.28 -17.26 7.16
CA GLY A 145 -7.52 -17.01 7.89
C GLY A 145 -7.47 -15.77 8.76
N LYS A 146 -8.44 -15.65 9.67
CA LYS A 146 -8.58 -14.47 10.55
C LYS A 146 -7.40 -14.35 11.51
N LYS A 147 -6.80 -13.16 11.56
CA LYS A 147 -5.69 -12.77 12.43
C LYS A 147 -5.88 -11.34 12.93
N ASN A 148 -5.47 -11.12 14.17
CA ASN A 148 -5.16 -9.83 14.73
C ASN A 148 -3.69 -9.51 14.42
N VAL A 149 -3.45 -8.29 13.97
CA VAL A 149 -2.13 -7.74 13.69
C VAL A 149 -1.97 -6.52 14.58
N ARG A 150 -0.90 -6.49 15.37
CA ARG A 150 -0.54 -5.29 16.13
C ARG A 150 0.82 -4.79 15.69
N VAL A 151 0.93 -3.49 15.44
CA VAL A 151 2.20 -2.82 15.19
C VAL A 151 2.42 -1.84 16.34
N TYR A 152 3.56 -1.94 17.02
CA TYR A 152 3.82 -1.14 18.21
C TYR A 152 5.32 -0.92 18.44
N GLY A 153 5.66 0.08 19.25
CA GLY A 153 7.05 0.39 19.59
C GLY A 153 7.20 1.69 20.38
N ALA A 154 8.45 2.10 20.58
CA ALA A 154 8.78 3.40 21.14
C ALA A 154 8.94 4.46 20.03
N ALA A 155 8.39 5.65 20.24
CA ALA A 155 8.54 6.79 19.35
C ALA A 155 9.83 7.57 19.66
N LEU A 156 10.29 8.40 18.73
CA LEU A 156 11.32 9.41 19.03
C LEU A 156 10.82 10.40 20.09
N GLU A 157 11.76 11.07 20.76
CA GLU A 157 11.41 12.17 21.66
C GLU A 157 10.66 13.27 20.90
N ASP A 158 9.63 13.82 21.55
CA ASP A 158 8.74 14.87 21.02
C ASP A 158 7.92 14.50 19.77
N ALA A 159 8.00 13.26 19.29
CA ALA A 159 7.14 12.79 18.21
C ALA A 159 5.68 12.75 18.67
N SER A 160 4.80 13.46 17.98
CA SER A 160 3.34 13.42 18.21
C SER A 160 2.65 12.32 17.40
N SER A 161 3.28 11.86 16.32
CA SER A 161 2.77 10.80 15.45
C SER A 161 3.86 9.98 14.76
N VAL A 162 3.54 8.72 14.47
CA VAL A 162 4.36 7.76 13.72
C VAL A 162 3.69 7.47 12.39
N ILE A 163 4.42 7.58 11.29
CA ILE A 163 3.93 7.21 9.96
C ILE A 163 4.25 5.74 9.73
N LEU A 164 3.22 4.94 9.46
CA LEU A 164 3.36 3.55 9.05
C LEU A 164 3.02 3.41 7.56
N THR A 165 3.95 2.88 6.80
CA THR A 165 3.73 2.36 5.45
C THR A 165 3.73 0.84 5.52
N THR A 166 2.66 0.21 5.06
CA THR A 166 2.54 -1.25 5.06
C THR A 166 2.39 -1.74 3.64
N ASP A 167 3.23 -2.72 3.29
CA ASP A 167 3.23 -3.37 1.99
C ASP A 167 2.95 -4.86 2.15
N MET A 168 2.06 -5.40 1.34
CA MET A 168 1.83 -6.84 1.23
C MET A 168 2.08 -7.27 -0.21
N ALA A 169 2.64 -8.46 -0.39
CA ALA A 169 2.66 -9.11 -1.70
C ALA A 169 2.22 -10.56 -1.57
N ILE A 170 1.44 -11.05 -2.53
CA ILE A 170 0.99 -12.43 -2.63
C ILE A 170 1.14 -12.92 -4.07
N LYS A 171 1.55 -14.17 -4.23
CA LYS A 171 1.59 -14.82 -5.54
C LYS A 171 0.25 -15.48 -5.86
N VAL A 172 -0.24 -15.23 -7.06
CA VAL A 172 -1.39 -15.93 -7.66
C VAL A 172 -0.97 -16.51 -9.00
N THR A 173 -1.50 -17.68 -9.37
CA THR A 173 -1.18 -18.31 -10.66
C THR A 173 -2.31 -18.07 -11.64
N ALA A 174 -1.97 -17.56 -12.83
CA ALA A 174 -2.92 -17.44 -13.93
C ALA A 174 -3.30 -18.83 -14.45
N ASP A 175 -4.55 -19.01 -14.87
CA ASP A 175 -5.01 -20.29 -15.39
C ASP A 175 -4.50 -20.56 -16.82
N LYS A 176 -4.99 -21.63 -17.45
CA LYS A 176 -4.61 -22.01 -18.82
C LYS A 176 -5.03 -20.99 -19.90
N LYS A 177 -5.94 -20.07 -19.57
CA LYS A 177 -6.40 -18.97 -20.43
C LYS A 177 -5.73 -17.64 -20.06
N GLY A 178 -4.83 -17.66 -19.07
CA GLY A 178 -4.16 -16.48 -18.54
C GLY A 178 -5.01 -15.68 -17.56
N ASP A 179 -6.16 -16.18 -17.10
CA ASP A 179 -7.00 -15.49 -16.12
C ASP A 179 -6.47 -15.72 -14.69
N PHE A 180 -6.34 -14.65 -13.89
CA PHE A 180 -6.10 -14.77 -12.45
C PHE A 180 -7.18 -14.02 -11.66
N LYS A 181 -7.47 -14.50 -10.46
CA LYS A 181 -8.42 -13.88 -9.53
C LYS A 181 -8.00 -14.13 -8.08
N LEU A 182 -8.19 -13.13 -7.23
CA LEU A 182 -8.05 -13.19 -5.79
C LEU A 182 -9.22 -12.43 -5.15
N ASP A 183 -10.03 -13.14 -4.38
CA ASP A 183 -11.09 -12.55 -3.57
C ASP A 183 -10.58 -12.36 -2.14
N LEU A 184 -10.79 -11.17 -1.57
CA LEU A 184 -10.33 -10.76 -0.25
C LEU A 184 -11.51 -10.34 0.61
N ASP A 185 -11.59 -10.87 1.83
CA ASP A 185 -12.47 -10.37 2.88
C ASP A 185 -11.81 -9.13 3.50
N THR A 186 -12.49 -7.98 3.44
CA THR A 186 -11.98 -6.70 3.95
C THR A 186 -12.26 -6.50 5.45
N GLY A 187 -12.80 -7.51 6.14
CA GLY A 187 -12.99 -7.50 7.58
C GLY A 187 -11.67 -7.27 8.31
N GLY A 188 -11.66 -6.34 9.27
CA GLY A 188 -10.47 -5.98 10.04
C GLY A 188 -9.41 -5.18 9.27
N VAL A 189 -9.54 -5.03 7.95
CA VAL A 189 -8.61 -4.24 7.13
C VAL A 189 -8.82 -2.74 7.43
N PRO A 190 -7.76 -1.94 7.59
CA PRO A 190 -7.90 -0.51 7.88
C PRO A 190 -8.75 0.23 6.85
N LEU A 191 -9.40 1.29 7.29
CA LEU A 191 -10.12 2.20 6.40
C LEU A 191 -9.11 3.11 5.69
N GLY A 192 -9.40 3.45 4.44
CA GLY A 192 -8.56 4.36 3.65
C GLY A 192 -8.37 3.89 2.22
N GLU A 193 -7.44 4.55 1.54
CA GLU A 193 -7.05 4.24 0.17
C GLU A 193 -5.91 3.23 0.16
N PHE A 194 -6.02 2.23 -0.71
CA PHE A 194 -5.02 1.21 -0.95
C PHE A 194 -4.63 1.24 -2.43
N SER A 195 -3.32 1.19 -2.68
CA SER A 195 -2.80 0.94 -4.02
C SER A 195 -2.61 -0.57 -4.22
N ILE A 196 -3.13 -1.11 -5.33
CA ILE A 196 -3.01 -2.51 -5.75
C ILE A 196 -2.23 -2.55 -7.06
N ALA A 197 -1.13 -3.30 -7.10
CA ALA A 197 -0.25 -3.37 -8.26
C ALA A 197 0.07 -4.80 -8.72
N ALA A 198 0.19 -4.99 -10.03
CA ALA A 198 0.59 -6.26 -10.65
C ALA A 198 1.23 -6.00 -12.03
N GLY A 199 2.40 -6.58 -12.30
CA GLY A 199 3.10 -6.47 -13.60
C GLY A 199 3.21 -5.04 -14.15
N GLY A 200 3.49 -4.06 -13.28
CA GLY A 200 3.61 -2.64 -13.64
C GLY A 200 2.29 -1.88 -13.84
N LYS A 201 1.13 -2.54 -13.65
CA LYS A 201 -0.18 -1.88 -13.59
C LYS A 201 -0.55 -1.60 -12.14
N GLU A 202 -1.30 -0.53 -11.93
CA GLU A 202 -1.73 -0.07 -10.61
C GLU A 202 -3.21 0.33 -10.64
N LYS A 203 -3.93 0.04 -9.55
CA LYS A 203 -5.33 0.41 -9.31
C LYS A 203 -5.51 0.80 -7.85
N ASN A 204 -6.31 1.83 -7.59
CA ASN A 204 -6.66 2.22 -6.23
C ASN A 204 -8.01 1.62 -5.81
N VAL A 205 -8.15 1.34 -4.53
CA VAL A 205 -9.40 0.95 -3.89
C VAL A 205 -9.55 1.65 -2.55
N GLN A 206 -10.76 2.11 -2.26
CA GLN A 206 -11.13 2.70 -0.98
C GLN A 206 -11.86 1.67 -0.12
N ILE A 207 -11.39 1.47 1.12
CA ILE A 207 -12.13 0.73 2.14
C ILE A 207 -12.83 1.73 3.05
N ALA A 208 -14.16 1.69 3.05
CA ALA A 208 -15.02 2.65 3.74
C ALA A 208 -15.90 1.98 4.81
N ARG A 209 -16.42 2.77 5.76
CA ARG A 209 -17.36 2.28 6.79
C ARG A 209 -18.76 2.06 6.25
N THR A 210 -19.15 2.86 5.26
CA THR A 210 -20.49 2.87 4.68
C THR A 210 -20.38 2.98 3.18
N LYS A 211 -21.37 2.45 2.47
CA LYS A 211 -21.47 2.60 1.03
C LYS A 211 -21.55 4.09 0.68
N PRO A 212 -20.91 4.55 -0.42
CA PRO A 212 -21.12 5.90 -0.91
C PRO A 212 -22.61 6.12 -1.20
N GLU A 213 -23.15 7.21 -0.67
CA GLU A 213 -24.51 7.62 -0.96
C GLU A 213 -24.63 7.89 -2.48
N PRO A 214 -25.70 7.42 -3.16
CA PRO A 214 -25.89 7.76 -4.56
C PRO A 214 -25.98 9.28 -4.70
N THR A 215 -25.15 9.86 -5.56
CA THR A 215 -25.24 11.29 -5.90
C THR A 215 -26.69 11.60 -6.24
N PRO A 216 -27.34 12.59 -5.57
CA PRO A 216 -28.72 12.92 -5.85
C PRO A 216 -28.84 13.24 -7.34
N THR A 217 -29.67 12.47 -8.05
CA THR A 217 -29.98 12.75 -9.45
C THR A 217 -30.54 14.17 -9.51
N PRO A 218 -29.98 15.07 -10.34
CA PRO A 218 -30.54 16.40 -10.50
C PRO A 218 -32.03 16.28 -10.81
N ARG A 219 -32.87 16.84 -9.94
CA ARG A 219 -34.31 16.90 -10.20
C ARG A 219 -34.47 17.65 -11.53
N PRO A 220 -35.22 17.12 -12.51
CA PRO A 220 -35.49 17.86 -13.73
C PRO A 220 -36.07 19.22 -13.32
N SER A 221 -35.36 20.29 -13.68
CA SER A 221 -35.91 21.64 -13.59
C SER A 221 -37.13 21.63 -14.50
N ARG A 222 -38.33 21.61 -13.90
CA ARG A 222 -39.53 21.94 -14.66
C ARG A 222 -39.40 23.42 -14.96
N ASP A 223 -39.05 23.72 -16.21
CA ASP A 223 -39.46 24.96 -16.86
C ASP A 223 -40.94 25.16 -16.53
N ARG A 224 -41.20 26.15 -15.68
CA ARG A 224 -42.50 26.74 -15.56
C ARG A 224 -42.35 28.16 -16.11
N ASP A 225 -42.35 28.22 -17.43
CA ASP A 225 -42.92 29.33 -18.17
C ASP A 225 -44.37 29.50 -17.68
N GLU A 226 -44.58 30.46 -16.78
CA GLU A 226 -45.79 31.29 -16.78
C GLU A 226 -45.50 32.55 -15.95
N GLU A 227 -45.14 33.61 -16.67
CA GLU A 227 -45.17 34.99 -16.22
C GLU A 227 -46.63 35.45 -16.13
N PRO A 228 -47.12 35.95 -14.98
CA PRO A 228 -48.25 36.85 -14.99
C PRO A 228 -47.74 38.30 -14.88
N VAL A 229 -47.93 39.02 -15.98
CA VAL A 229 -47.84 40.47 -16.11
C VAL A 229 -48.83 41.13 -15.15
N ILE A 230 -48.35 42.00 -14.24
CA ILE A 230 -49.05 43.22 -13.80
C ILE A 230 -48.05 44.29 -13.33
N SER A 231 -48.33 45.53 -13.74
CA SER A 231 -47.56 46.78 -13.71
C SER A 231 -48.39 47.86 -12.97
N PRO A 232 -47.95 49.10 -12.63
CA PRO A 232 -46.69 49.59 -12.01
C PRO A 232 -46.90 50.53 -10.77
N THR A 233 -45.82 50.80 -9.99
CA THR A 233 -45.41 52.11 -9.36
C THR A 233 -46.23 52.68 -8.15
N PRO A 234 -45.61 53.31 -7.10
CA PRO A 234 -44.53 54.31 -7.19
C PRO A 234 -43.29 54.23 -6.28
N THR A 235 -42.16 54.56 -6.93
CA THR A 235 -41.15 55.58 -6.60
C THR A 235 -41.05 56.09 -5.16
N ILE A 236 -39.90 55.81 -4.53
CA ILE A 236 -39.23 56.77 -3.65
C ILE A 236 -37.71 56.67 -3.83
N THR A 237 -37.15 57.73 -4.40
CA THR A 237 -35.72 58.07 -4.47
C THR A 237 -35.55 59.37 -3.68
N PRO A 238 -34.56 59.47 -2.80
CA PRO A 238 -33.41 60.34 -3.07
C PRO A 238 -32.08 59.62 -2.72
N ALA A 239 -31.09 59.55 -3.59
CA ALA A 239 -30.27 60.60 -4.20
C ALA A 239 -29.10 61.06 -3.30
N ILE A 240 -27.90 60.61 -3.73
CA ILE A 240 -26.63 61.36 -3.84
C ILE A 240 -25.82 61.59 -2.55
N ALA A 241 -24.61 61.00 -2.49
CA ALA A 241 -23.36 61.76 -2.65
C ALA A 241 -22.11 60.85 -2.59
N PRO A 242 -21.28 60.83 -3.65
CA PRO A 242 -19.91 60.31 -3.62
C PRO A 242 -18.90 61.47 -3.67
N THR A 243 -17.91 61.54 -2.77
CA THR A 243 -16.57 62.17 -2.96
C THR A 243 -15.79 62.24 -1.63
N PRO A 244 -14.45 62.45 -1.61
CA PRO A 244 -13.47 62.42 -2.71
C PRO A 244 -12.20 61.59 -2.43
N SER A 245 -11.48 61.38 -3.53
CA SER A 245 -10.04 61.09 -3.63
C SER A 245 -9.19 62.14 -2.89
N SER A 246 -8.10 61.72 -2.24
CA SER A 246 -6.93 62.59 -2.05
C SER A 246 -5.62 61.78 -2.03
N SER A 247 -4.72 62.25 -2.88
CA SER A 247 -3.36 61.81 -3.12
C SER A 247 -2.36 62.52 -2.19
N GLN A 248 -1.38 61.80 -1.64
CA GLN A 248 -0.02 62.28 -1.33
C GLN A 248 0.89 61.04 -1.46
N LYS A 249 1.89 60.88 -2.35
CA LYS A 249 3.01 61.70 -2.85
C LYS A 249 4.00 62.18 -1.78
N SER A 250 5.04 61.36 -1.57
CA SER A 250 6.47 61.70 -1.42
C SER A 250 7.23 60.36 -1.43
N SER A 251 8.08 59.96 -2.39
CA SER A 251 9.21 60.59 -3.09
C SER A 251 10.37 61.01 -2.19
N ILE A 252 11.28 60.06 -1.91
CA ILE A 252 12.73 60.29 -2.02
C ILE A 252 13.41 58.94 -2.37
N GLY A 253 13.96 58.81 -3.58
CA GLY A 253 15.08 57.89 -3.87
C GLY A 253 16.41 58.62 -3.64
N PRO A 254 17.57 58.18 -4.21
CA PRO A 254 17.80 57.03 -5.09
C PRO A 254 19.07 56.20 -4.72
N THR A 255 19.47 55.34 -5.66
CA THR A 255 20.87 54.88 -5.93
C THR A 255 21.25 53.55 -5.25
N SER A 256 21.69 52.46 -5.90
CA SER A 256 22.15 52.19 -7.27
C SER A 256 22.12 50.68 -7.60
N SER A 257 21.68 50.35 -8.83
CA SER A 257 22.07 49.18 -9.65
C SER A 257 23.36 49.54 -10.43
N PRO A 258 24.07 48.69 -11.21
CA PRO A 258 23.73 47.33 -11.68
C PRO A 258 24.89 46.30 -11.79
N SER A 259 24.56 45.02 -12.00
CA SER A 259 25.12 44.25 -13.14
C SER A 259 24.49 42.87 -13.26
N GLN A 260 23.86 42.66 -14.42
CA GLN A 260 23.53 41.36 -14.99
C GLN A 260 24.80 40.68 -15.50
N LYS A 261 24.87 39.35 -15.39
CA LYS A 261 25.68 38.55 -16.33
C LYS A 261 25.03 37.19 -16.63
N GLN A 262 24.37 37.18 -17.79
CA GLN A 262 24.21 36.14 -18.80
C GLN A 262 24.39 34.65 -18.43
N THR A 263 23.28 33.93 -18.67
CA THR A 263 23.13 32.62 -19.32
C THR A 263 24.29 32.21 -20.25
N GLN A 264 24.86 31.03 -20.01
CA GLN A 264 25.42 30.18 -21.07
C GLN A 264 25.11 28.70 -20.79
N THR A 265 24.50 28.09 -21.81
CA THR A 265 24.37 26.66 -22.08
C THR A 265 25.75 26.04 -22.34
N PRO A 266 26.07 24.85 -21.80
CA PRO A 266 27.07 23.99 -22.42
C PRO A 266 26.42 23.02 -23.42
N GLU A 267 26.86 23.18 -24.66
CA GLU A 267 26.71 22.31 -25.84
C GLU A 267 27.34 20.93 -25.61
N PRO A 268 26.84 19.85 -26.26
CA PRO A 268 27.36 18.49 -26.08
C PRO A 268 28.73 18.31 -26.78
N THR A 269 29.70 17.74 -26.07
CA THR A 269 30.98 17.35 -26.68
C THR A 269 30.85 16.00 -27.42
N PRO A 270 31.33 15.88 -28.67
CA PRO A 270 31.31 14.65 -29.47
C PRO A 270 32.49 13.73 -29.16
N GLY A 271 32.29 12.42 -29.24
CA GLY A 271 33.38 11.44 -29.11
C GLY A 271 32.91 9.99 -29.20
N GLN A 272 32.46 9.56 -30.37
CA GLN A 272 32.34 8.14 -30.70
C GLN A 272 33.75 7.51 -30.79
N LYS A 273 33.95 6.39 -30.07
CA LYS A 273 34.89 5.34 -30.50
C LYS A 273 34.07 4.07 -30.73
N GLN A 274 33.72 3.85 -31.98
CA GLN A 274 33.12 2.61 -32.48
C GLN A 274 34.12 1.46 -32.27
N THR A 275 33.63 0.32 -31.80
CA THR A 275 34.32 -0.97 -31.91
C THR A 275 33.30 -1.96 -32.47
N PRO A 276 33.66 -2.72 -33.52
CA PRO A 276 32.69 -3.23 -34.49
C PRO A 276 31.91 -4.46 -34.02
N THR A 277 30.65 -4.49 -34.46
CA THR A 277 29.83 -5.65 -34.75
C THR A 277 30.55 -6.62 -35.67
N PRO A 278 30.57 -7.94 -35.37
CA PRO A 278 30.69 -8.94 -36.40
C PRO A 278 29.31 -9.37 -36.90
N GLU A 279 29.21 -9.28 -38.22
CA GLU A 279 28.12 -9.67 -39.10
C GLU A 279 28.03 -11.21 -39.25
N SER A 280 26.84 -11.61 -39.69
CA SER A 280 26.16 -12.90 -39.86
C SER A 280 26.84 -14.11 -40.54
N THR A 281 26.49 -15.33 -40.03
CA THR A 281 25.97 -16.55 -40.75
C THR A 281 27.01 -17.39 -41.54
N PRO A 282 26.97 -18.76 -41.60
CA PRO A 282 25.78 -19.58 -41.85
C PRO A 282 25.59 -20.96 -41.15
N ASP A 283 24.32 -21.39 -41.19
CA ASP A 283 23.78 -22.76 -41.23
C ASP A 283 24.51 -23.91 -40.51
N GLN A 284 23.88 -24.39 -39.42
CA GLN A 284 23.95 -25.81 -39.06
C GLN A 284 22.56 -26.40 -38.78
N LYS A 285 22.04 -27.03 -39.83
CA LYS A 285 21.45 -28.39 -39.86
C LYS A 285 20.84 -28.93 -38.56
N GLN A 286 19.51 -29.08 -38.62
CA GLN A 286 18.68 -29.88 -37.72
C GLN A 286 19.33 -31.21 -37.32
N THR A 287 19.39 -31.46 -36.00
CA THR A 287 19.60 -32.80 -35.44
C THR A 287 18.48 -33.07 -34.44
N ALA A 288 17.94 -34.28 -34.54
CA ALA A 288 16.68 -34.72 -33.97
C ALA A 288 16.60 -34.67 -32.43
N THR A 289 15.37 -34.37 -31.98
CA THR A 289 14.82 -34.58 -30.65
C THR A 289 15.20 -35.95 -30.06
N PRO A 290 15.80 -36.03 -28.86
CA PRO A 290 15.78 -37.27 -28.10
C PRO A 290 14.40 -37.48 -27.47
N GLU A 291 13.84 -38.65 -27.76
CA GLU A 291 12.62 -39.25 -27.25
C GLU A 291 12.55 -39.20 -25.70
N PRO A 292 11.36 -38.96 -25.10
CA PRO A 292 11.22 -38.93 -23.65
C PRO A 292 11.46 -40.33 -23.05
N SER A 293 12.47 -40.42 -22.20
CA SER A 293 12.78 -41.61 -21.39
C SER A 293 11.58 -42.01 -20.50
N PRO A 294 11.25 -43.31 -20.39
CA PRO A 294 10.09 -43.77 -19.66
C PRO A 294 10.19 -43.55 -18.15
N SER A 295 9.07 -43.07 -17.59
CA SER A 295 8.81 -42.93 -16.16
C SER A 295 8.99 -44.26 -15.41
N PRO A 296 9.79 -44.33 -14.33
CA PRO A 296 9.80 -45.50 -13.48
C PRO A 296 8.54 -45.54 -12.61
N SER A 297 7.69 -46.52 -12.92
CA SER A 297 6.58 -46.94 -12.08
C SER A 297 7.06 -47.55 -10.76
N GLN A 298 6.21 -47.37 -9.75
CA GLN A 298 6.30 -47.70 -8.32
C GLN A 298 7.15 -48.91 -7.88
N ARG A 299 7.88 -48.71 -6.78
CA ARG A 299 8.04 -49.73 -5.72
C ARG A 299 7.43 -49.21 -4.42
N GLN A 300 6.33 -49.83 -4.01
CA GLN A 300 5.86 -49.80 -2.62
C GLN A 300 6.91 -50.46 -1.74
N ILE A 301 7.37 -49.76 -0.71
CA ILE A 301 8.07 -50.35 0.44
C ILE A 301 7.17 -50.11 1.66
N PRO A 302 6.70 -51.17 2.35
CA PRO A 302 5.92 -51.03 3.56
C PRO A 302 6.86 -50.71 4.73
N GLY A 303 6.51 -49.69 5.53
CA GLY A 303 7.14 -49.41 6.82
C GLY A 303 7.98 -48.15 6.88
N PHE A 304 7.36 -46.97 6.91
CA PHE A 304 8.02 -45.70 7.31
C PHE A 304 7.10 -44.81 8.16
N GLY A 305 6.27 -45.42 9.01
CA GLY A 305 5.32 -44.72 9.87
C GLY A 305 5.81 -44.35 11.28
N ALA A 306 7.04 -44.72 11.68
CA ALA A 306 7.48 -44.60 13.08
C ALA A 306 8.58 -43.55 13.34
N PHE A 307 9.21 -42.97 12.32
CA PHE A 307 10.32 -42.01 12.52
C PHE A 307 9.91 -40.52 12.48
N PHE A 308 8.76 -40.18 11.90
CA PHE A 308 8.29 -38.79 11.88
C PHE A 308 7.52 -38.37 13.14
N ALA A 309 7.03 -39.34 13.93
CA ALA A 309 6.36 -39.05 15.19
C ALA A 309 7.35 -38.66 16.31
N SER A 310 8.57 -39.21 16.32
CA SER A 310 9.56 -38.93 17.37
C SER A 310 10.30 -37.61 17.18
N ALA A 311 10.65 -37.24 15.94
CA ALA A 311 11.27 -35.94 15.66
C ALA A 311 10.31 -34.76 15.90
N GLY A 312 9.03 -34.91 15.55
CA GLY A 312 8.00 -33.90 15.83
C GLY A 312 7.77 -33.68 17.32
N LEU A 313 7.73 -34.75 18.12
CA LEU A 313 7.50 -34.66 19.56
C LEU A 313 8.67 -34.02 20.32
N LEU A 314 9.92 -34.26 19.89
CA LEU A 314 11.11 -33.62 20.47
C LEU A 314 11.19 -32.12 20.16
N ILE A 315 10.77 -31.68 18.97
CA ILE A 315 10.70 -30.25 18.62
C ILE A 315 9.62 -29.54 19.46
N VAL A 316 8.46 -30.17 19.64
CA VAL A 316 7.39 -29.64 20.50
C VAL A 316 7.82 -29.58 21.97
N ALA A 317 8.47 -30.64 22.48
CA ALA A 317 8.99 -30.67 23.85
C ALA A 317 10.08 -29.61 24.08
N TYR A 318 10.99 -29.42 23.12
CA TYR A 318 12.02 -28.37 23.18
C TYR A 318 11.40 -26.96 23.19
N LEU A 319 10.39 -26.70 22.35
CA LEU A 319 9.70 -25.42 22.31
C LEU A 319 8.93 -25.13 23.61
N VAL A 320 8.24 -26.13 24.19
CA VAL A 320 7.55 -25.99 25.48
C VAL A 320 8.53 -25.73 26.63
N LEU A 321 9.71 -26.37 26.62
CA LEU A 321 10.74 -26.15 27.64
C LEU A 321 11.46 -24.81 27.48
N ALA A 322 11.70 -24.34 26.25
CA ALA A 322 12.31 -23.04 25.99
C ALA A 322 11.37 -21.88 26.37
N LEU A 323 10.06 -22.04 26.21
CA LEU A 323 9.07 -21.02 26.57
C LEU A 323 8.73 -20.96 28.06
N ARG A 324 9.03 -22.02 28.85
CA ARG A 324 8.86 -22.02 30.32
C ARG A 324 10.05 -21.44 31.10
N ARG A 325 11.16 -21.11 30.42
CA ARG A 325 12.38 -20.56 31.02
C ARG A 325 12.52 -19.03 30.84
N LYS A 326 11.49 -18.36 30.34
CA LYS A 326 11.33 -16.90 30.34
C LYS A 326 10.13 -16.55 31.21
#